data_AF-F1LF89-F1
#
_entry.id   AF-F1LF89-F1
#
_cell.length_a   1.000
_cell.length_b   1.000
_cell.length_c   1.000
_cell.angle_alpha   90.00
_cell.angle_beta   90.00
_cell.angle_gamma   90.00
#
_symmetry.space_group_name_H-M   'P 1'
#
loop_
_entity.id
_entity.type
_entity.pdbx_description
1 polymer ?
#
loop_
_entity_poly.entity_id
_entity_poly.type
_entity_poly.pdbx_seq_one_letter_code
_entity_poly.pdbx_strand_id
1 'polypeptide(L)'
;MKSLYFANGIQLFPDKKSFLVAETMMARIKRHWISGPKRGTTEIFAENLPGLPDNIRLSTDGTFWVAMAGVRLHQQFSFIDFLADKIVARKLLLKLIPDPYWGVYYTRS
;
A
#
# COMPACT_ATOMS: atom_id res chain seq x y z
N MET A 1 2.28 7.08 13.39
CA MET A 1 1.85 7.19 11.98
C MET A 1 0.33 7.09 11.91
N LYS A 2 -0.35 8.00 11.22
CA LYS A 2 -1.83 8.01 11.07
C LYS A 2 -2.18 8.10 9.58
N SER A 3 -3.36 7.63 9.20
CA SER A 3 -3.92 7.75 7.84
C SER A 3 -3.08 7.08 6.74
N LEU A 4 -2.86 5.77 6.85
CA LEU A 4 -2.28 4.97 5.78
C LEU A 4 -3.34 4.61 4.74
N TYR A 5 -2.96 4.68 3.48
CA TYR A 5 -3.82 4.34 2.36
C TYR A 5 -3.63 2.87 1.97
N PHE A 6 -4.44 2.02 2.61
CA PHE A 6 -4.34 0.56 2.54
C PHE A 6 -2.93 0.05 2.92
N ALA A 7 -2.67 0.01 4.23
CA ALA A 7 -1.46 -0.56 4.78
C ALA A 7 -1.48 -2.08 4.59
N ASN A 8 -0.58 -2.61 3.75
CA ASN A 8 -0.65 -4.01 3.32
C ASN A 8 0.54 -4.83 3.84
N GLY A 9 1.76 -4.43 3.49
CA GLY A 9 3.00 -5.06 3.99
C GLY A 9 3.70 -4.24 5.08
N ILE A 10 4.32 -4.93 6.03
CA ILE A 10 5.23 -4.34 7.04
C ILE A 10 6.50 -5.19 7.17
N GLN A 11 7.65 -4.55 7.34
CA GLN A 11 8.92 -5.26 7.57
C GLN A 11 9.85 -4.44 8.47
N LEU A 12 10.31 -5.02 9.57
CA LEU A 12 11.28 -4.41 10.48
C LEU A 12 12.69 -4.48 9.88
N PHE A 13 13.50 -3.44 10.06
CA PHE A 13 14.94 -3.49 9.78
C PHE A 13 15.67 -4.38 10.80
N PRO A 14 16.79 -5.03 10.43
CA PRO A 14 17.56 -5.89 11.34
C PRO A 14 18.00 -5.20 12.64
N ASP A 15 18.31 -3.91 12.57
CA ASP A 15 18.73 -3.09 13.71
C ASP A 15 17.59 -2.78 14.71
N LYS A 16 16.35 -3.13 14.36
CA LYS A 16 15.12 -2.89 15.14
C LYS A 16 14.90 -1.41 15.47
N LYS A 17 15.47 -0.47 14.70
CA LYS A 17 15.30 0.97 14.92
C LYS A 17 14.17 1.59 14.10
N SER A 18 13.75 0.90 13.05
CA SER A 18 12.72 1.38 12.12
C SER A 18 12.08 0.22 11.37
N PHE A 19 10.92 0.46 10.78
CA PHE A 19 10.24 -0.50 9.90
C PHE A 19 9.75 0.16 8.62
N LEU A 20 9.57 -0.64 7.57
CA LEU A 20 8.94 -0.27 6.32
C LEU A 20 7.44 -0.62 6.36
N VAL A 21 6.62 0.19 5.71
CA VAL A 21 5.20 -0.12 5.43
C VAL A 21 4.89 0.19 3.97
N ALA A 22 4.25 -0.76 3.30
CA ALA A 22 3.67 -0.58 1.97
C ALA A 22 2.29 0.09 2.07
N GLU A 23 2.13 1.22 1.37
CA GLU A 23 0.82 1.85 1.13
C GLU A 23 0.38 1.51 -0.29
N THR A 24 -0.42 0.46 -0.42
CA THR A 24 -0.82 -0.12 -1.71
C THR A 24 -1.48 0.92 -2.60
N MET A 25 -2.45 1.68 -2.08
CA MET A 25 -3.21 2.66 -2.86
C MET A 25 -2.45 3.95 -3.18
N MET A 26 -1.24 4.11 -2.67
CA MET A 26 -0.36 5.25 -2.96
C MET A 26 0.89 4.84 -3.75
N ALA A 27 0.98 3.57 -4.16
CA ALA A 27 2.12 3.01 -4.90
C ALA A 27 3.49 3.39 -4.29
N ARG A 28 3.60 3.33 -2.96
CA ARG A 28 4.80 3.77 -2.22
C ARG A 28 5.04 2.96 -0.95
N ILE A 29 6.27 3.08 -0.45
CA ILE A 29 6.74 2.50 0.81
C ILE A 29 7.23 3.64 1.70
N LYS A 30 6.80 3.64 2.96
CA LYS A 30 7.28 4.56 4.00
C LYS A 30 8.19 3.83 4.97
N ARG A 31 9.16 4.57 5.52
CA ARG A 31 9.94 4.14 6.68
C ARG A 31 9.48 4.91 7.91
N HIS A 32 9.20 4.19 9.00
CA HIS A 32 8.87 4.78 10.29
C HIS A 32 9.95 4.45 11.32
N TRP A 33 10.44 5.46 12.03
CA TRP A 33 11.49 5.32 13.04
C TRP A 33 10.89 5.14 14.43
N ILE A 34 11.27 4.07 15.12
CA ILE A 34 10.76 3.73 16.46
C ILE A 34 11.80 3.95 17.57
N SER A 35 13.07 4.12 17.21
CA SER A 35 14.16 4.45 18.14
C SER A 35 15.23 5.33 17.48
N GLY A 36 16.17 5.81 18.30
CA GLY A 36 17.24 6.71 17.86
C GLY A 36 16.81 8.16 17.66
N PRO A 37 17.68 9.01 17.09
CA PRO A 37 17.46 10.45 16.96
C PRO A 37 16.23 10.84 16.13
N LYS A 38 15.83 9.97 15.20
CA LYS A 38 14.66 10.16 14.32
C LYS A 38 13.36 9.58 14.88
N ARG A 39 13.35 9.07 16.13
CA ARG A 39 12.18 8.38 16.72
C ARG A 39 10.89 9.19 16.54
N GLY A 40 9.84 8.52 16.07
CA GLY A 40 8.53 9.10 15.82
C GLY A 40 8.36 9.73 14.43
N THR A 41 9.44 9.93 13.68
CA THR A 41 9.38 10.48 12.32
C THR A 41 9.06 9.39 11.29
N THR A 42 8.51 9.82 10.16
CA THR A 42 8.18 8.97 9.01
C THR A 42 8.70 9.64 7.75
N GLU A 43 9.37 8.89 6.88
CA GLU A 43 9.91 9.38 5.62
C GLU A 43 9.49 8.46 4.46
N ILE A 44 9.49 9.00 3.23
CA ILE A 44 9.31 8.19 2.03
C ILE A 44 10.58 7.37 1.82
N PHE A 45 10.41 6.05 1.71
CA PHE A 45 11.51 5.13 1.42
C PHE A 45 11.62 4.86 -0.08
N ALA A 46 10.47 4.64 -0.72
CA ALA A 46 10.34 4.52 -2.17
C ALA A 46 8.95 4.98 -2.59
N GLU A 47 8.83 5.66 -3.72
CA GLU A 47 7.54 6.11 -4.26
C GLU A 47 7.49 5.97 -5.77
N ASN A 48 6.29 6.19 -6.33
CA ASN A 48 6.02 5.98 -7.76
C ASN A 48 6.42 4.59 -8.26
N LEU A 49 6.10 3.56 -7.47
CA LEU A 49 6.46 2.19 -7.79
C LEU A 49 5.75 1.72 -9.07
N PRO A 50 6.36 0.79 -9.84
CA PRO A 50 5.82 0.27 -11.11
C PRO A 50 4.60 -0.65 -10.92
N GLY A 51 4.05 -0.69 -9.72
CA GLY A 51 2.82 -1.42 -9.36
C GLY A 51 2.36 -1.00 -7.97
N LEU A 52 1.36 -1.70 -7.45
CA LEU A 52 0.85 -1.48 -6.11
C LEU A 52 1.57 -2.42 -5.13
N PRO A 53 2.32 -1.89 -4.15
CA PRO A 53 3.09 -2.71 -3.24
C PRO A 53 2.18 -3.46 -2.25
N ASP A 54 2.55 -4.70 -1.96
CA ASP A 54 1.89 -5.57 -0.99
C ASP A 54 2.93 -5.96 0.07
N ASN A 55 3.17 -7.26 0.29
CA ASN A 55 4.10 -7.79 1.27
C ASN A 55 5.56 -7.35 1.01
N ILE A 56 6.24 -6.97 2.10
CA ILE A 56 7.67 -6.66 2.13
C ILE A 56 8.38 -7.76 2.93
N ARG A 57 9.51 -8.26 2.41
CA ARG A 57 10.34 -9.26 3.10
C ARG A 57 11.82 -8.89 2.99
N LEU A 58 12.54 -9.04 4.10
CA LEU A 58 13.99 -8.88 4.11
C LEU A 58 14.65 -10.05 3.35
N SER A 59 15.58 -9.70 2.46
CA SER A 59 16.44 -10.63 1.73
C SER A 59 17.71 -10.94 2.51
N THR A 60 18.40 -12.03 2.17
CA THR A 60 19.65 -12.46 2.83
C THR A 60 20.83 -11.51 2.61
N ASP A 61 20.78 -10.69 1.56
CA ASP A 61 21.78 -9.67 1.23
C ASP A 61 21.51 -8.30 1.88
N GLY A 62 20.50 -8.21 2.74
CA GLY A 62 20.12 -6.97 3.42
C GLY A 62 19.22 -6.04 2.58
N THR A 63 18.79 -6.46 1.39
CA THR A 63 17.79 -5.76 0.58
C THR A 63 16.36 -6.19 0.95
N PHE A 64 15.36 -5.62 0.29
CA PHE A 64 13.95 -5.95 0.53
C PHE A 64 13.28 -6.40 -0.76
N TRP A 65 12.63 -7.56 -0.70
CA TRP A 65 11.69 -8.01 -1.71
C TRP A 65 10.32 -7.41 -1.43
N VAL A 66 9.69 -6.89 -2.47
CA VAL A 66 8.35 -6.30 -2.39
C VAL A 66 7.48 -6.97 -3.44
N ALA A 67 6.41 -7.62 -2.98
CA ALA A 67 5.40 -8.14 -3.89
C ALA A 67 4.63 -6.97 -4.52
N MET A 68 4.41 -7.05 -5.83
CA MET A 68 3.76 -5.99 -6.61
C MET A 68 2.50 -6.54 -7.26
N ALA A 69 1.35 -5.95 -6.93
CA ALA A 69 0.06 -6.24 -7.57
C ALA A 69 -0.30 -5.11 -8.54
N GLY A 70 -0.90 -5.46 -9.69
CA GLY A 70 -1.34 -4.47 -10.69
C GLY A 70 -0.18 -3.67 -11.28
N VAL A 71 0.18 -3.93 -12.53
CA VAL A 71 1.28 -3.22 -13.20
C VAL A 71 0.86 -1.76 -13.46
N ARG A 72 1.70 -0.80 -13.04
CA ARG A 72 1.57 0.62 -13.36
C ARG A 72 2.55 0.96 -14.48
N LEU A 73 2.07 0.88 -15.72
CA LEU A 73 2.87 1.24 -16.90
C LEU A 73 2.80 2.75 -17.13
N HIS A 74 3.96 3.41 -17.22
CA HIS A 74 4.08 4.87 -17.35
C HIS A 74 3.34 5.46 -18.57
N GLN A 75 3.04 4.66 -19.59
CA GLN A 75 2.41 5.10 -20.84
C GLN A 75 0.95 4.63 -20.99
N GLN A 76 0.38 3.96 -19.98
CA GLN A 76 -0.98 3.45 -20.06
C GLN A 76 -1.87 4.14 -19.04
N PHE A 77 -3.14 4.31 -19.42
CA PHE A 77 -4.14 4.83 -18.52
C PHE A 77 -4.38 3.86 -17.36
N SER A 78 -4.33 4.38 -16.14
CA SER A 78 -4.60 3.63 -14.92
C SER A 78 -5.90 4.13 -14.30
N PHE A 79 -6.92 3.27 -14.32
CA PHE A 79 -8.18 3.53 -13.63
C PHE A 79 -7.99 3.76 -12.13
N ILE A 80 -6.99 3.10 -11.52
CA ILE A 80 -6.70 3.27 -10.10
C ILE A 80 -6.13 4.65 -9.82
N ASP A 81 -5.16 5.12 -10.63
CA ASP A 81 -4.59 6.46 -10.47
C ASP A 81 -5.64 7.55 -10.76
N PHE A 82 -6.50 7.37 -11.77
CA PHE A 82 -7.60 8.31 -12.07
C PHE A 82 -8.67 8.41 -10.98
N LEU A 83 -8.91 7.31 -10.23
CA LEU A 83 -9.90 7.26 -9.16
C LEU A 83 -9.28 7.50 -7.77
N ALA A 84 -7.97 7.65 -7.66
CA ALA A 84 -7.27 7.81 -6.39
C ALA A 84 -7.72 9.07 -5.65
N ASP A 85 -7.91 10.17 -6.38
CA ASP A 85 -8.32 11.50 -5.91
C ASP A 85 -9.85 11.72 -5.94
N LYS A 86 -10.62 10.85 -6.59
CA LYS A 86 -12.07 11.03 -6.82
C LYS A 86 -12.94 10.17 -5.89
N ILE A 87 -13.01 10.55 -4.62
CA ILE A 87 -13.82 9.89 -3.59
C ILE A 87 -15.31 9.78 -3.99
N VAL A 88 -15.87 10.81 -4.64
CA VAL A 88 -17.28 10.82 -5.08
C VAL A 88 -17.53 9.81 -6.21
N ALA A 89 -16.63 9.75 -7.20
CA ALA A 89 -16.74 8.81 -8.31
C ALA A 89 -16.66 7.36 -7.80
N ARG A 90 -15.76 7.07 -6.85
CA ARG A 90 -15.64 5.75 -6.21
C ARG A 90 -16.94 5.34 -5.51
N LYS A 91 -17.58 6.26 -4.79
CA LYS A 91 -18.88 6.02 -4.12
C LYS A 91 -20.02 5.77 -5.11
N LEU A 92 -20.05 6.49 -6.23
CA LEU A 92 -21.06 6.28 -7.26
C LEU A 92 -20.92 4.91 -7.93
N LEU A 93 -19.68 4.50 -8.24
CA LEU A 93 -19.38 3.22 -8.88
C LEU A 93 -19.80 2.04 -8.00
N LEU A 94 -19.56 2.11 -6.68
CA LEU A 94 -20.03 1.10 -5.72
C LEU A 94 -21.56 1.00 -5.65
N LYS A 95 -22.28 2.11 -5.84
CA LYS A 95 -23.76 2.12 -5.86
C LYS A 95 -24.34 1.49 -7.13
N LEU A 96 -23.55 1.37 -8.19
CA LEU A 96 -23.98 0.76 -9.46
C LEU A 96 -23.78 -0.77 -9.46
N ILE A 97 -23.08 -1.33 -8.47
CA ILE A 97 -22.93 -2.79 -8.31
C ILE A 97 -24.18 -3.33 -7.60
N PRO A 98 -24.99 -4.20 -8.23
CA PRO A 98 -26.23 -4.69 -7.64
C PRO A 98 -25.99 -5.51 -6.36
N ASP A 99 -26.89 -5.34 -5.38
CA ASP A 99 -26.86 -5.98 -4.05
C ASP A 99 -26.64 -7.52 -4.03
N PRO A 100 -27.14 -8.34 -4.99
CA PRO A 100 -27.01 -9.80 -4.92
C PRO A 100 -25.58 -10.34 -4.94
N TYR A 101 -24.59 -9.55 -5.36
CA TYR A 101 -23.19 -9.98 -5.44
C TYR A 101 -22.41 -9.77 -4.13
N TRP A 102 -22.95 -9.05 -3.15
CA TRP A 102 -22.31 -8.86 -1.84
C TRP A 102 -22.47 -10.05 -0.89
N GLY A 103 -23.50 -10.89 -1.09
CA GLY A 103 -23.84 -12.02 -0.23
C GLY A 103 -22.81 -13.17 -0.21
N VAL A 104 -21.94 -13.25 -1.23
CA VAL A 104 -20.97 -14.35 -1.39
C VAL A 104 -19.70 -14.18 -0.53
N TYR A 105 -19.42 -12.96 -0.04
CA TYR A 105 -18.16 -12.67 0.70
C TYR A 105 -18.33 -12.52 2.22
N TYR A 106 -19.56 -12.49 2.74
CA TYR A 106 -19.84 -12.25 4.17
C TYR A 106 -20.68 -13.32 4.86
N THR A 107 -21.00 -14.43 4.17
CA THR A 107 -21.59 -15.61 4.82
C THR A 107 -20.77 -16.86 4.57
N ARG A 108 -19.82 -17.12 5.48
CA ARG A 108 -19.61 -18.46 6.07
C ARG A 108 -18.63 -18.40 7.24
N SER A 109 -19.21 -18.71 8.42
CA SER A 109 -18.63 -19.29 9.66
C SER A 109 -17.38 -18.68 10.25
#